data_AF-V6LX35-F1
#
_entry.id   AF-V6LX35-F1
#
_cell.length_a   1.000
_cell.length_b   1.000
_cell.length_c   1.000
_cell.angle_alpha   90.00
_cell.angle_beta   90.00
_cell.angle_gamma   90.00
#
_symmetry.space_group_name_H-M   'P 1'
#
loop_
_entity.id
_entity.type
_entity.pdbx_description
1 polymer ?
#
loop_
_entity_poly.entity_id
_entity_poly.type
_entity_poly.pdbx_seq_one_letter_code
_entity_poly.pdbx_strand_id
1 'polypeptide(L)'
;MKSLLTPLHSMLTNLKPKIGSPITITVKPLFRTLQLALSLFSTIDNYPKTNQIFDLGLAFDPDTELYTPQAQLTLHFNESFRKLRLSRHFQNELINAEFVETADVGFAQSEGKSGLLFFFSATTRFLLKQIKNSELAILTKISREYCDHVCQNSFIIPYYTVFTLKINGENYHFTLMDNAFLGDIKYKYDLKGSTAGRTSKPNESTMKDNNLDRKFSLGLYRREFGHQLASDIEKLTKWGLLDYSMLIGVFAGDRKNYQIPVIQSIQISETEYISFAIIDILTVYTRRKTLERFFKQFTSDLKQISAQKPQVYGQRFEERMLRVFAK
;
A
#
# COMPACT_ATOMS: atom_id res chain seq x y z
N MET A 1 -11.38 -13.54 2.15
CA MET A 1 -10.66 -12.49 2.93
C MET A 1 -11.34 -12.05 4.25
N LYS A 2 -12.66 -12.27 4.44
CA LYS A 2 -13.36 -11.85 5.68
C LYS A 2 -12.88 -12.51 6.98
N SER A 3 -12.22 -13.67 6.92
CA SER A 3 -11.84 -14.45 8.12
C SER A 3 -10.59 -13.96 8.87
N LEU A 4 -9.89 -12.93 8.37
CA LEU A 4 -8.71 -12.32 9.01
C LEU A 4 -8.86 -10.82 9.28
N LEU A 5 -9.97 -10.22 8.82
CA LEU A 5 -10.32 -8.84 9.15
C LEU A 5 -11.17 -8.89 10.39
N THR A 6 -10.59 -8.48 11.51
CA THR A 6 -11.39 -8.27 12.70
C THR A 6 -12.16 -6.96 12.50
N PRO A 7 -13.51 -6.95 12.60
CA PRO A 7 -14.28 -5.71 12.60
C PRO A 7 -13.63 -4.72 13.56
N LEU A 8 -13.45 -3.46 13.15
CA LEU A 8 -12.82 -2.48 14.03
C LEU A 8 -13.51 -2.49 15.40
N HIS A 9 -14.85 -2.54 15.45
CA HIS A 9 -15.61 -2.59 16.69
C HIS A 9 -15.22 -3.74 17.64
N SER A 10 -14.80 -4.92 17.15
CA SER A 10 -14.53 -6.10 17.98
C SER A 10 -13.09 -6.25 18.50
N MET A 11 -12.10 -5.50 17.98
CA MET A 11 -10.73 -5.48 18.56
C MET A 11 -10.48 -4.38 19.59
N LEU A 12 -11.37 -3.38 19.68
CA LEU A 12 -11.12 -2.18 20.48
C LEU A 12 -11.17 -2.41 21.99
N THR A 13 -11.59 -3.60 22.43
CA THR A 13 -11.53 -4.01 23.85
C THR A 13 -10.13 -4.47 24.28
N ASN A 14 -9.22 -4.80 23.33
CA ASN A 14 -7.99 -5.54 23.64
C ASN A 14 -6.66 -4.83 23.30
N LEU A 15 -6.68 -3.66 22.67
CA LEU A 15 -5.45 -2.91 22.37
C LEU A 15 -5.05 -2.00 23.54
N LYS A 16 -4.37 -2.58 24.54
CA LYS A 16 -3.69 -1.78 25.57
C LYS A 16 -2.47 -1.08 24.97
N PRO A 17 -2.24 0.21 25.25
CA PRO A 17 -1.02 0.89 24.84
C PRO A 17 0.20 0.17 25.43
N LYS A 18 1.23 -0.07 24.61
CA LYS A 18 2.53 -0.53 25.13
C LYS A 18 3.14 0.60 25.95
N ILE A 19 3.37 0.33 27.23
CA ILE A 19 4.07 1.21 28.17
C ILE A 19 5.44 1.56 27.55
N GLY A 20 5.72 2.86 27.37
CA GLY A 20 6.97 3.37 26.79
C GLY A 20 6.94 3.76 25.31
N SER A 21 5.78 3.66 24.63
CA SER A 21 5.57 4.29 23.32
C SER A 21 5.02 5.72 23.54
N PRO A 22 5.40 6.74 22.75
CA PRO A 22 4.83 8.10 22.86
C PRO A 22 3.36 8.19 22.41
N ILE A 23 2.59 7.10 22.51
CA ILE A 23 1.24 6.96 21.99
C ILE A 23 0.26 7.05 23.17
N THR A 24 -0.21 8.27 23.47
CA THR A 24 -1.27 8.51 24.47
C THR A 24 -2.68 8.47 23.84
N ILE A 25 -2.80 8.25 22.53
CA ILE A 25 -4.09 8.17 21.82
C ILE A 25 -4.40 6.70 21.52
N THR A 26 -5.52 6.19 22.04
CA THR A 26 -6.02 4.85 21.71
C THR A 26 -6.48 4.80 20.25
N VAL A 27 -6.53 3.60 19.65
CA VAL A 27 -6.87 3.44 18.22
C VAL A 27 -8.25 4.05 17.86
N LYS A 28 -9.20 4.04 18.81
CA LYS A 28 -10.55 4.61 18.69
C LYS A 28 -10.54 6.13 18.38
N PRO A 29 -10.03 7.02 19.26
CA PRO A 29 -9.96 8.45 18.98
C PRO A 29 -9.15 8.80 17.74
N LEU A 30 -8.07 8.06 17.44
CA LEU A 30 -7.31 8.25 16.20
C LEU A 30 -8.19 7.96 14.98
N PHE A 31 -8.91 6.85 14.98
CA PHE A 31 -9.79 6.49 13.87
C PHE A 31 -10.97 7.46 13.74
N ARG A 32 -11.56 7.92 14.85
CA ARG A 32 -12.64 8.93 14.79
C ARG A 32 -12.15 10.26 14.22
N THR A 33 -10.96 10.69 14.61
CA THR A 33 -10.31 11.88 14.02
C THR A 33 -10.00 11.67 12.54
N LEU A 34 -9.61 10.45 12.16
CA LEU A 34 -9.41 10.08 10.76
C LEU A 34 -10.73 10.15 9.97
N GLN A 35 -11.85 9.67 10.50
CA GLN A 35 -13.16 9.80 9.86
C GLN A 35 -13.57 11.26 9.65
N LEU A 36 -13.32 12.14 10.63
CA LEU A 36 -13.53 13.58 10.47
C LEU A 36 -12.72 14.13 9.30
N ALA A 37 -11.45 13.77 9.21
CA ALA A 37 -10.57 14.21 8.13
C ALA A 37 -11.04 13.69 6.76
N LEU A 38 -11.45 12.42 6.70
CA LEU A 38 -11.95 11.80 5.47
C LEU A 38 -13.29 12.39 5.02
N SER A 39 -14.12 12.92 5.94
CA SER A 39 -15.39 13.56 5.56
C SER A 39 -15.20 14.77 4.64
N LEU A 40 -14.04 15.44 4.72
CA LEU A 40 -13.65 16.54 3.84
C LEU A 40 -13.24 16.05 2.44
N PHE A 41 -12.98 14.74 2.26
CA PHE A 41 -12.37 14.24 1.04
C PHE A 41 -13.30 14.31 -0.17
N SER A 42 -14.62 14.24 0.04
CA SER A 42 -15.61 14.50 -1.02
C SER A 42 -15.40 15.85 -1.72
N THR A 43 -14.80 16.82 -1.02
CA THR A 43 -14.53 18.16 -1.55
C THR A 43 -13.05 18.43 -1.80
N ILE A 44 -12.18 17.42 -1.68
CA ILE A 44 -10.72 17.60 -1.66
C ILE A 44 -10.19 18.26 -2.94
N ASP A 45 -10.85 18.04 -4.08
CA ASP A 45 -10.44 18.57 -5.37
C ASP A 45 -10.60 20.10 -5.49
N ASN A 46 -11.36 20.72 -4.59
CA ASN A 46 -11.49 22.18 -4.50
C ASN A 46 -10.27 22.85 -3.85
N TYR A 47 -9.31 22.06 -3.37
CA TYR A 47 -8.18 22.50 -2.56
C TYR A 47 -6.83 22.15 -3.23
N PRO A 48 -6.46 22.81 -4.34
CA PRO A 48 -5.30 22.41 -5.14
C PRO A 48 -3.95 22.81 -4.51
N LYS A 49 -3.93 23.67 -3.49
CA LYS A 49 -2.67 24.18 -2.92
C LYS A 49 -1.85 23.06 -2.29
N THR A 50 -0.54 23.16 -2.44
CA THR A 50 0.39 22.24 -1.77
C THR A 50 0.42 22.54 -0.26
N ASN A 51 0.33 21.50 0.57
CA ASN A 51 0.37 21.59 2.03
C ASN A 51 -0.76 22.43 2.62
N GLN A 52 -1.98 22.31 2.07
CA GLN A 52 -3.14 23.03 2.60
C GLN A 52 -3.57 22.46 3.96
N ILE A 53 -3.76 23.34 4.93
CA ILE A 53 -4.08 22.99 6.33
C ILE A 53 -5.55 23.30 6.61
N PHE A 54 -6.21 22.40 7.33
CA PHE A 54 -7.59 22.52 7.79
C PHE A 54 -7.65 22.19 9.28
N ASP A 55 -8.22 23.08 10.07
CA ASP A 55 -8.57 22.76 11.46
C ASP A 55 -9.78 21.82 11.44
N LEU A 56 -9.65 20.68 12.12
CA LEU A 56 -10.76 19.74 12.29
C LEU A 56 -11.55 20.14 13.52
N GLY A 57 -12.87 20.23 13.37
CA GLY A 57 -13.78 20.46 14.50
C GLY A 57 -13.74 19.32 15.53
N LEU A 58 -14.38 19.55 16.67
CA LEU A 58 -14.58 18.51 17.67
C LEU A 58 -15.83 17.69 17.29
N ALA A 59 -15.71 16.36 17.31
CA ALA A 59 -16.86 15.47 17.21
C ALA A 59 -16.98 14.62 18.47
N PHE A 60 -18.20 14.47 18.96
CA PHE A 60 -18.50 13.53 20.03
C PHE A 60 -18.54 12.10 19.48
N ASP A 61 -17.92 11.16 20.19
CA ASP A 61 -17.98 9.74 19.92
C ASP A 61 -18.83 9.04 20.99
N PRO A 62 -20.07 8.62 20.66
CA PRO A 62 -20.97 7.98 21.62
C PRO A 62 -20.46 6.62 22.12
N ASP A 63 -19.56 5.94 21.39
CA ASP A 63 -19.00 4.63 21.80
C ASP A 63 -17.87 4.76 22.82
N THR A 64 -17.31 5.96 22.98
CA THR A 64 -16.26 6.24 23.98
C THR A 64 -16.67 7.29 25.00
N GLU A 65 -17.79 7.98 24.77
CA GLU A 65 -18.23 9.14 25.53
C GLU A 65 -17.19 10.27 25.57
N LEU A 66 -16.30 10.33 24.57
CA LEU A 66 -15.24 11.32 24.46
C LEU A 66 -15.42 12.16 23.20
N TYR A 67 -14.97 13.42 23.27
CA TYR A 67 -14.77 14.24 22.08
C TYR A 67 -13.46 13.87 21.40
N THR A 68 -13.41 14.02 20.07
CA THR A 68 -12.16 13.94 19.34
C THR A 68 -11.19 15.01 19.86
N PRO A 69 -9.88 14.71 19.93
CA PRO A 69 -8.88 15.72 20.23
C PRO A 69 -8.86 16.83 19.19
N GLN A 70 -8.30 17.99 19.56
CA GLN A 70 -8.01 19.03 18.58
C GLN A 70 -7.03 18.48 17.54
N ALA A 71 -7.41 18.62 16.27
CA ALA A 71 -6.64 18.06 15.17
C ALA A 71 -6.59 19.00 13.97
N GLN A 72 -5.51 18.87 13.19
CA GLN A 72 -5.34 19.58 11.92
C GLN A 72 -5.05 18.56 10.81
N LEU A 73 -5.72 18.71 9.68
CA LEU A 73 -5.44 17.98 8.46
C LEU A 73 -4.53 18.82 7.57
N THR A 74 -3.42 18.26 7.11
CA THR A 74 -2.58 18.83 6.04
C THR A 74 -2.63 17.96 4.81
N LEU A 75 -3.07 18.50 3.67
CA LEU A 75 -3.06 17.82 2.38
C LEU A 75 -1.76 18.11 1.62
N HIS A 76 -1.02 17.08 1.23
CA HIS A 76 0.26 17.24 0.55
C HIS A 76 0.11 17.04 -0.97
N PHE A 77 0.58 18.01 -1.76
CA PHE A 77 0.62 17.96 -3.23
C PHE A 77 -0.71 17.55 -3.90
N ASN A 78 -1.84 18.00 -3.34
CA ASN A 78 -3.16 17.51 -3.71
C ASN A 78 -3.49 17.69 -5.20
N GLU A 79 -2.99 18.75 -5.85
CA GLU A 79 -3.12 18.94 -7.30
C GLU A 79 -2.53 17.78 -8.12
N SER A 80 -1.37 17.24 -7.72
CA SER A 80 -0.73 16.13 -8.44
C SER A 80 -1.57 14.86 -8.29
N PHE A 81 -2.02 14.58 -7.07
CA PHE A 81 -2.87 13.42 -6.79
C PHE A 81 -4.27 13.54 -7.39
N ARG A 82 -4.81 14.76 -7.54
CA ARG A 82 -6.06 15.01 -8.27
C ARG A 82 -6.00 14.54 -9.71
N LYS A 83 -4.89 14.81 -10.42
CA LYS A 83 -4.70 14.31 -11.80
C LYS A 83 -4.80 12.78 -11.85
N LEU A 84 -4.16 12.10 -10.89
CA LEU A 84 -4.22 10.65 -10.78
C LEU A 84 -5.65 10.15 -10.49
N ARG A 85 -6.34 10.76 -9.52
CA ARG A 85 -7.75 10.43 -9.22
C ARG A 85 -8.64 10.56 -10.47
N LEU A 86 -8.53 11.68 -11.19
CA LEU A 86 -9.27 11.90 -12.43
C LEU A 86 -8.95 10.84 -13.51
N SER A 87 -7.66 10.52 -13.69
CA SER A 87 -7.24 9.51 -14.68
C SER A 87 -7.78 8.10 -14.39
N ARG A 88 -8.15 7.81 -13.13
CA ARG A 88 -8.69 6.52 -12.69
C ARG A 88 -10.20 6.53 -12.48
N HIS A 89 -10.89 7.61 -12.89
CA HIS A 89 -12.31 7.81 -12.61
C HIS A 89 -12.65 7.64 -11.11
N PHE A 90 -11.73 8.04 -10.24
CA PHE A 90 -11.90 7.96 -8.81
C PHE A 90 -12.93 9.00 -8.36
N GLN A 91 -14.00 8.54 -7.73
CA GLN A 91 -15.06 9.38 -7.18
C GLN A 91 -14.76 9.66 -5.70
N ASN A 92 -14.47 10.92 -5.37
CA ASN A 92 -14.11 11.31 -4.02
C ASN A 92 -15.23 11.04 -3.01
N GLU A 93 -16.47 11.12 -3.46
CA GLU A 93 -17.68 10.89 -2.67
C GLU A 93 -17.72 9.46 -2.10
N LEU A 94 -17.11 8.50 -2.79
CA LEU A 94 -17.04 7.11 -2.32
C LEU A 94 -16.30 6.98 -0.99
N ILE A 95 -15.34 7.87 -0.68
CA ILE A 95 -14.56 7.78 0.55
C ILE A 95 -15.41 7.95 1.80
N ASN A 96 -16.47 8.76 1.74
CA ASN A 96 -17.39 8.90 2.86
C ASN A 96 -18.17 7.61 3.10
N ALA A 97 -18.77 7.03 2.05
CA ALA A 97 -19.48 5.76 2.14
C ALA A 97 -18.57 4.60 2.59
N GLU A 98 -17.30 4.60 2.16
CA GLU A 98 -16.35 3.51 2.37
C GLU A 98 -15.65 3.53 3.74
N PHE A 99 -15.51 4.70 4.39
CA PHE A 99 -14.78 4.84 5.66
C PHE A 99 -15.52 5.61 6.77
N VAL A 100 -16.48 6.47 6.44
CA VAL A 100 -17.11 7.41 7.38
C VAL A 100 -18.52 6.96 7.78
N GLU A 101 -19.36 6.64 6.80
CA GLU A 101 -20.79 6.32 6.99
C GLU A 101 -21.03 4.85 7.38
N THR A 102 -19.97 4.08 7.55
CA THR A 102 -20.00 2.64 7.80
C THR A 102 -19.25 2.27 9.08
N ALA A 103 -19.80 1.31 9.82
CA ALA A 103 -19.16 0.72 10.99
C ALA A 103 -18.19 -0.42 10.62
N ASP A 104 -18.29 -0.96 9.41
CA ASP A 104 -17.58 -2.18 8.96
C ASP A 104 -16.18 -1.88 8.38
N VAL A 105 -15.47 -0.92 8.96
CA VAL A 105 -14.08 -0.67 8.58
C VAL A 105 -13.19 -1.75 9.20
N GLY A 106 -12.33 -2.37 8.39
CA GLY A 106 -11.37 -3.35 8.85
C GLY A 106 -10.11 -2.69 9.40
N PHE A 107 -9.43 -3.35 10.34
CA PHE A 107 -8.16 -2.87 10.89
C PHE A 107 -7.11 -3.98 10.91
N ALA A 108 -5.88 -3.63 10.55
CA ALA A 108 -4.72 -4.49 10.77
C ALA A 108 -3.49 -3.66 11.16
N GLN A 109 -2.57 -4.32 11.84
CA GLN A 109 -1.24 -3.77 12.13
C GLN A 109 -0.19 -4.54 11.34
N SER A 110 0.78 -3.84 10.76
CA SER A 110 1.89 -4.49 10.05
C SER A 110 2.59 -5.50 10.95
N GLU A 111 2.79 -6.74 10.49
CA GLU A 111 3.48 -7.81 11.25
C GLU A 111 4.96 -7.49 11.58
N GLY A 112 5.54 -6.46 10.95
CA GLY A 112 6.91 -6.03 11.17
C GLY A 112 7.11 -5.14 12.42
N LYS A 113 8.38 -4.91 12.79
CA LYS A 113 8.79 -4.08 13.95
C LYS A 113 8.18 -2.66 13.99
N SER A 114 7.68 -2.14 12.87
CA SER A 114 7.15 -0.78 12.77
C SER A 114 5.72 -0.60 13.27
N GLY A 115 4.92 -1.68 13.39
CA GLY A 115 3.56 -1.60 13.92
C GLY A 115 2.65 -0.57 13.24
N LEU A 116 2.84 -0.31 11.94
CA LEU A 116 2.06 0.69 11.20
C LEU A 116 0.62 0.20 10.99
N LEU A 117 -0.32 1.14 11.04
CA LEU A 117 -1.74 0.86 10.95
C LEU A 117 -2.22 0.78 9.50
N PHE A 118 -3.13 -0.14 9.25
CA PHE A 118 -3.90 -0.26 8.02
C PHE A 118 -5.38 -0.23 8.37
N PHE A 119 -6.13 0.65 7.70
CA PHE A 119 -7.58 0.62 7.73
C PHE A 119 -8.09 0.18 6.36
N PHE A 120 -8.97 -0.80 6.34
CA PHE A 120 -9.60 -1.33 5.14
C PHE A 120 -11.00 -0.75 5.05
N SER A 121 -11.36 -0.22 3.89
CA SER A 121 -12.71 0.27 3.67
C SER A 121 -13.76 -0.83 3.83
N ALA A 122 -15.03 -0.47 3.98
CA ALA A 122 -16.10 -1.45 4.16
C ALA A 122 -16.17 -2.50 3.04
N THR A 123 -15.93 -2.11 1.78
CA THR A 123 -15.88 -3.06 0.67
C THR A 123 -14.51 -3.71 0.49
N THR A 124 -13.53 -3.34 1.32
CA THR A 124 -12.10 -3.69 1.22
C THR A 124 -11.43 -3.20 -0.06
N ARG A 125 -12.11 -2.35 -0.84
CA ARG A 125 -11.60 -1.76 -2.08
C ARG A 125 -10.42 -0.85 -1.83
N PHE A 126 -10.47 -0.07 -0.76
CA PHE A 126 -9.44 0.92 -0.45
C PHE A 126 -8.72 0.58 0.86
N LEU A 127 -7.45 0.97 0.91
CA LEU A 127 -6.66 0.98 2.14
C LEU A 127 -6.25 2.40 2.48
N LEU A 128 -6.40 2.74 3.75
CA LEU A 128 -5.66 3.83 4.38
C LEU A 128 -4.46 3.23 5.11
N LYS A 129 -3.28 3.51 4.57
CA LYS A 129 -2.01 3.02 5.10
C LYS A 129 -1.34 4.14 5.87
N GLN A 130 -1.02 3.89 7.14
CA GLN A 130 -0.12 4.75 7.88
C GLN A 130 1.30 4.62 7.31
N ILE A 131 1.96 5.76 7.10
CA ILE A 131 3.33 5.83 6.59
C ILE A 131 4.24 6.58 7.58
N LYS A 132 5.54 6.35 7.47
CA LYS A 132 6.56 7.01 8.30
C LYS A 132 6.91 8.39 7.76
N ASN A 133 7.51 9.24 8.58
CA ASN A 133 8.04 10.54 8.16
C ASN A 133 9.02 10.41 6.98
N SER A 134 9.85 9.35 6.98
CA SER A 134 10.75 9.06 5.86
C SER A 134 10.01 8.75 4.56
N GLU A 135 8.89 8.04 4.64
CA GLU A 135 8.07 7.68 3.48
C GLU A 135 7.28 8.89 2.96
N LEU A 136 6.76 9.73 3.85
CA LEU A 136 6.17 11.03 3.48
C LEU A 136 7.19 11.90 2.74
N ALA A 137 8.41 12.03 3.28
CA ALA A 137 9.47 12.83 2.65
C ALA A 137 9.82 12.35 1.23
N ILE A 138 9.72 11.04 0.99
CA ILE A 138 9.93 10.44 -0.34
C ILE A 138 8.76 10.79 -1.26
N LEU A 139 7.54 10.46 -0.84
CA LEU A 139 6.36 10.62 -1.67
C LEU A 139 6.13 12.09 -2.03
N THR A 140 6.35 13.01 -1.11
CA THR A 140 6.29 14.46 -1.37
C THR A 140 7.35 14.90 -2.39
N LYS A 141 8.59 14.41 -2.26
CA LYS A 141 9.69 14.70 -3.19
C LYS A 141 9.40 14.24 -4.62
N ILE A 142 8.80 13.06 -4.81
CA ILE A 142 8.55 12.48 -6.14
C ILE A 142 7.12 12.71 -6.66
N SER A 143 6.23 13.31 -5.86
CA SER A 143 4.78 13.35 -6.06
C SER A 143 4.33 13.67 -7.50
N ARG A 144 4.91 14.70 -8.11
CA ARG A 144 4.58 15.11 -9.49
C ARG A 144 4.95 14.03 -10.50
N GLU A 145 6.23 13.64 -10.54
CA GLU A 145 6.70 12.59 -11.47
C GLU A 145 6.02 11.25 -11.22
N TYR A 146 5.72 10.93 -9.95
CA TYR A 146 4.98 9.73 -9.55
C TYR A 146 3.57 9.73 -10.14
N CYS A 147 2.81 10.81 -9.94
CA CYS A 147 1.44 10.89 -10.45
C CYS A 147 1.43 10.83 -11.97
N ASP A 148 2.30 11.59 -12.64
CA ASP A 148 2.39 11.60 -14.11
C ASP A 148 2.70 10.21 -14.68
N HIS A 149 3.61 9.46 -14.04
CA HIS A 149 3.94 8.10 -14.45
C HIS A 149 2.79 7.11 -14.19
N VAL A 150 2.20 7.13 -12.99
CA VAL A 150 1.15 6.18 -12.62
C VAL A 150 -0.16 6.41 -13.40
N CYS A 151 -0.39 7.63 -13.91
CA CYS A 151 -1.49 7.90 -14.85
C CYS A 151 -1.36 7.12 -16.17
N GLN A 152 -0.15 6.72 -16.59
CA GLN A 152 0.13 6.10 -17.89
C GLN A 152 0.12 4.56 -17.85
N ASN A 153 -0.88 3.94 -17.18
CA ASN A 153 -1.04 2.49 -17.05
C ASN A 153 0.11 1.74 -16.36
N SER A 154 0.52 2.21 -15.18
CA SER A 154 1.56 1.56 -14.35
C SER A 154 1.06 0.35 -13.57
N PHE A 155 1.94 -0.64 -13.34
CA PHE A 155 1.71 -1.71 -12.36
C PHE A 155 1.90 -1.26 -10.92
N ILE A 156 2.50 -0.08 -10.69
CA ILE A 156 2.59 0.53 -9.37
C ILE A 156 1.19 0.84 -8.86
N ILE A 157 0.89 0.35 -7.66
CA ILE A 157 -0.40 0.61 -7.03
C ILE A 157 -0.60 2.12 -6.78
N PRO A 158 -1.73 2.71 -7.20
CA PRO A 158 -1.94 4.15 -7.10
C PRO A 158 -2.14 4.58 -5.65
N TYR A 159 -1.43 5.63 -5.27
CA TYR A 159 -1.70 6.43 -4.07
C TYR A 159 -2.58 7.60 -4.48
N TYR A 160 -3.83 7.62 -4.01
CA TYR A 160 -4.81 8.63 -4.38
C TYR A 160 -4.65 9.93 -3.62
N THR A 161 -3.97 9.94 -2.48
CA THR A 161 -3.64 11.15 -1.72
C THR A 161 -2.61 10.82 -0.65
N VAL A 162 -1.93 11.84 -0.15
CA VAL A 162 -1.12 11.75 1.07
C VAL A 162 -1.39 12.96 1.95
N PHE A 163 -1.59 12.70 3.24
CA PHE A 163 -1.97 13.72 4.20
C PHE A 163 -1.37 13.46 5.58
N THR A 164 -1.30 14.52 6.38
CA THR A 164 -0.89 14.47 7.78
C THR A 164 -2.05 14.88 8.66
N LEU A 165 -2.31 14.08 9.70
CA LEU A 165 -3.12 14.48 10.84
C LEU A 165 -2.20 14.86 11.98
N LYS A 166 -2.26 16.13 12.38
CA LYS A 166 -1.62 16.61 13.60
C LYS A 166 -2.64 16.53 14.72
N ILE A 167 -2.42 15.69 15.72
CA ILE A 167 -3.34 15.46 16.83
C ILE A 167 -2.59 15.66 18.13
N ASN A 168 -3.05 16.58 18.98
CA ASN A 168 -2.36 16.92 20.24
C ASN A 168 -0.85 17.21 20.07
N GLY A 169 -0.45 17.80 18.94
CA GLY A 169 0.95 18.11 18.62
C GLY A 169 1.72 17.02 17.88
N GLU A 170 1.22 15.79 17.87
CA GLU A 170 1.84 14.63 17.20
C GLU A 170 1.36 14.46 15.76
N ASN A 171 2.27 14.10 14.86
CA ASN A 171 1.96 13.93 13.43
C ASN A 171 1.75 12.46 13.07
N TYR A 172 0.63 12.17 12.41
CA TYR A 172 0.29 10.87 11.83
C TYR A 172 0.12 11.01 10.33
N HIS A 173 0.90 10.27 9.55
CA HIS A 173 0.90 10.38 8.09
C HIS A 173 0.17 9.21 7.45
N PHE A 174 -0.67 9.50 6.47
CA PHE A 174 -1.48 8.49 5.79
C PHE A 174 -1.45 8.67 4.28
N THR A 175 -1.57 7.56 3.58
CA THR A 175 -1.87 7.52 2.16
C THR A 175 -3.12 6.68 1.92
N LEU A 176 -3.96 7.13 1.00
CA LEU A 176 -5.09 6.37 0.49
C LEU A 176 -4.65 5.62 -0.77
N MET A 177 -4.98 4.34 -0.89
CA MET A 177 -4.57 3.51 -2.01
C MET A 177 -5.61 2.44 -2.33
N ASP A 178 -5.57 1.88 -3.54
CA ASP A 178 -6.34 0.68 -3.83
C ASP A 178 -5.81 -0.52 -3.04
N ASN A 179 -6.72 -1.46 -2.81
CA ASN A 179 -6.35 -2.83 -2.52
C ASN A 179 -5.90 -3.50 -3.81
N ALA A 180 -4.76 -4.17 -3.76
CA ALA A 180 -4.20 -4.85 -4.91
C ALA A 180 -5.17 -5.92 -5.45
N PHE A 181 -5.92 -6.58 -4.55
CA PHE A 181 -6.81 -7.68 -4.88
C PHE A 181 -8.15 -7.57 -4.16
N LEU A 182 -9.23 -7.88 -4.87
CA LEU A 182 -10.58 -8.04 -4.32
C LEU A 182 -11.09 -9.46 -4.54
N GLY A 183 -11.96 -9.92 -3.66
CA GLY A 183 -12.56 -11.26 -3.70
C GLY A 183 -11.67 -12.36 -3.08
N ASP A 184 -12.09 -13.61 -3.28
CA ASP A 184 -11.40 -14.76 -2.71
C ASP A 184 -10.23 -15.20 -3.59
N ILE A 185 -9.03 -15.01 -3.05
CA ILE A 185 -7.74 -15.32 -3.66
C ILE A 185 -7.40 -16.78 -3.34
N LYS A 186 -7.17 -17.59 -4.38
CA LYS A 186 -6.72 -18.98 -4.26
C LYS A 186 -5.25 -19.05 -3.87
N TYR A 187 -4.40 -18.28 -4.56
CA TYR A 187 -2.97 -18.18 -4.25
C TYR A 187 -2.52 -16.74 -4.24
N LYS A 188 -1.75 -16.36 -3.22
CA LYS A 188 -1.18 -15.02 -3.08
C LYS A 188 0.33 -15.12 -2.95
N TYR A 189 1.05 -14.39 -3.80
CA TYR A 189 2.51 -14.33 -3.76
C TYR A 189 2.98 -12.89 -3.60
N ASP A 190 3.97 -12.68 -2.75
CA ASP A 190 4.76 -11.45 -2.67
C ASP A 190 6.16 -11.81 -3.18
N LEU A 191 6.60 -11.21 -4.31
CA LEU A 191 7.85 -11.55 -4.97
C LEU A 191 8.80 -10.34 -5.05
N LYS A 192 10.08 -10.53 -4.71
CA LYS A 192 11.13 -9.47 -4.71
C LYS A 192 12.31 -9.77 -5.63
N GLY A 193 12.32 -10.95 -6.26
CA GLY A 193 13.43 -11.40 -7.10
C GLY A 193 14.67 -11.84 -6.33
N SER A 194 14.53 -12.18 -5.04
CA SER A 194 15.63 -12.66 -4.19
C SER A 194 15.24 -13.93 -3.44
N THR A 195 16.21 -14.73 -3.00
CA THR A 195 15.97 -16.01 -2.30
C THR A 195 16.16 -15.92 -0.79
N ALA A 196 17.07 -15.06 -0.31
CA ALA A 196 17.40 -14.93 1.10
C ALA A 196 16.21 -14.42 1.95
N GLY A 197 15.74 -15.25 2.89
CA GLY A 197 14.58 -14.90 3.74
C GLY A 197 13.24 -14.83 2.99
N ARG A 198 13.15 -15.46 1.81
CA ARG A 198 11.98 -15.41 0.93
C ARG A 198 11.23 -16.74 0.83
N THR A 199 11.13 -17.41 1.97
CA THR A 199 10.22 -18.54 2.21
C THR A 199 9.14 -18.08 3.20
N SER A 200 7.88 -18.32 2.91
CA SER A 200 6.77 -18.05 3.84
C SER A 200 6.80 -19.04 5.01
N LYS A 201 6.30 -18.61 6.16
CA LYS A 201 6.08 -19.50 7.31
C LYS A 201 4.82 -20.35 7.08
N PRO A 202 4.66 -21.50 7.76
CA PRO A 202 3.48 -22.36 7.59
C PRO A 202 2.12 -21.67 7.77
N ASN A 203 2.04 -20.66 8.64
CA ASN A 203 0.80 -19.93 8.93
C ASN A 203 0.64 -18.65 8.09
N GLU A 204 1.61 -18.32 7.22
CA GLU A 204 1.52 -17.14 6.34
C GLU A 204 0.71 -17.51 5.09
N SER A 205 -0.44 -16.84 4.88
CA SER A 205 -1.26 -17.03 3.68
C SER A 205 -0.64 -16.45 2.40
N THR A 206 0.36 -15.56 2.55
CA THR A 206 1.09 -14.96 1.44
C THR A 206 2.42 -15.69 1.23
N MET A 207 2.53 -16.38 0.10
CA MET A 207 3.72 -17.10 -0.34
C MET A 207 4.80 -16.12 -0.84
N LYS A 208 6.07 -16.55 -0.81
CA LYS A 208 7.21 -15.72 -1.23
C LYS A 208 7.97 -16.37 -2.40
N ASP A 209 9.10 -15.77 -2.79
CA ASP A 209 9.87 -16.19 -3.98
C ASP A 209 10.22 -17.67 -4.02
N ASN A 210 10.60 -18.28 -2.88
CA ASN A 210 11.01 -19.67 -2.81
C ASN A 210 9.83 -20.66 -2.79
N ASN A 211 8.62 -20.16 -2.49
CA ASN A 211 7.39 -20.95 -2.52
C ASN A 211 6.79 -21.01 -3.93
N LEU A 212 7.23 -20.16 -4.85
CA LEU A 212 6.70 -20.14 -6.21
C LEU A 212 7.36 -21.24 -7.06
N ASP A 213 6.60 -22.28 -7.33
CA ASP A 213 6.97 -23.47 -8.10
C ASP A 213 6.37 -23.50 -9.52
N ARG A 214 5.52 -22.52 -9.87
CA ARG A 214 4.85 -22.41 -11.16
C ARG A 214 5.24 -21.15 -11.93
N LYS A 215 5.07 -21.20 -13.25
CA LYS A 215 5.12 -20.05 -14.16
C LYS A 215 3.72 -19.72 -14.66
N PHE A 216 3.50 -18.47 -15.00
CA PHE A 216 2.24 -17.98 -15.55
C PHE A 216 2.42 -17.64 -17.04
N SER A 217 1.41 -17.97 -17.85
CA SER A 217 1.37 -17.57 -19.25
C SER A 217 0.56 -16.31 -19.40
N LEU A 218 1.16 -15.27 -19.98
CA LEU A 218 0.45 -14.01 -20.29
C LEU A 218 -0.08 -13.98 -21.73
N GLY A 219 0.21 -15.00 -22.54
CA GLY A 219 -0.19 -15.06 -23.95
C GLY A 219 0.20 -13.78 -24.71
N LEU A 220 -0.78 -13.17 -25.36
CA LEU A 220 -0.61 -11.95 -26.15
C LEU A 220 -0.16 -10.73 -25.33
N TYR A 221 -0.44 -10.70 -24.03
CA TYR A 221 -0.11 -9.58 -23.13
C TYR A 221 1.37 -9.58 -22.70
N ARG A 222 2.14 -10.62 -23.03
CA ARG A 222 3.55 -10.78 -22.61
C ARG A 222 4.41 -9.57 -22.99
N ARG A 223 4.27 -9.07 -24.22
CA ARG A 223 5.10 -7.98 -24.74
C ARG A 223 4.79 -6.67 -24.03
N GLU A 224 3.51 -6.34 -23.90
CA GLU A 224 3.02 -5.15 -23.20
C GLU A 224 3.42 -5.18 -21.72
N PHE A 225 3.29 -6.35 -21.09
CA PHE A 225 3.77 -6.57 -19.72
C PHE A 225 5.25 -6.26 -19.58
N GLY A 226 6.09 -6.77 -20.48
CA GLY A 226 7.53 -6.50 -20.43
C GLY A 226 7.87 -5.02 -20.58
N HIS A 227 7.24 -4.33 -21.53
CA HIS A 227 7.45 -2.89 -21.73
C HIS A 227 7.00 -2.06 -20.52
N GLN A 228 5.81 -2.35 -19.98
CA GLN A 228 5.28 -1.60 -18.84
C GLN A 228 6.11 -1.86 -17.57
N LEU A 229 6.50 -3.11 -17.33
CA LEU A 229 7.38 -3.47 -16.23
C LEU A 229 8.71 -2.73 -16.31
N ALA A 230 9.36 -2.73 -17.48
CA ALA A 230 10.61 -2.00 -17.68
C ALA A 230 10.45 -0.50 -17.40
N SER A 231 9.36 0.11 -17.87
CA SER A 231 9.05 1.52 -17.62
C SER A 231 8.87 1.84 -16.12
N ASP A 232 8.14 0.98 -15.38
CA ASP A 232 7.98 1.11 -13.93
C ASP A 232 9.31 0.98 -13.19
N ILE A 233 10.13 -0.02 -13.55
CA ILE A 233 11.43 -0.26 -12.92
C ILE A 233 12.42 0.88 -13.22
N GLU A 234 12.39 1.47 -14.41
CA GLU A 234 13.19 2.64 -14.75
C GLU A 234 12.90 3.81 -13.79
N LYS A 235 11.62 4.11 -13.55
CA LYS A 235 11.23 5.18 -12.62
C LYS A 235 11.59 4.87 -11.18
N LEU A 236 11.30 3.67 -10.69
CA LEU A 236 11.64 3.26 -9.32
C LEU A 236 13.15 3.34 -9.09
N THR A 237 13.94 2.95 -10.09
CA THR A 237 15.41 3.07 -10.09
C THR A 237 15.85 4.54 -10.06
N LYS A 238 15.27 5.38 -10.92
CA LYS A 238 15.55 6.84 -10.97
C LYS A 238 15.27 7.52 -9.62
N TRP A 239 14.17 7.15 -8.97
CA TRP A 239 13.79 7.67 -7.66
C TRP A 239 14.60 7.07 -6.49
N GLY A 240 15.47 6.10 -6.76
CA GLY A 240 16.33 5.46 -5.75
C GLY A 240 15.55 4.56 -4.78
N LEU A 241 14.42 4.02 -5.23
CA LEU A 241 13.51 3.18 -4.44
C LEU A 241 13.93 1.71 -4.54
N LEU A 242 13.72 0.98 -3.45
CA LEU A 242 14.14 -0.40 -3.25
C LEU A 242 13.06 -1.18 -2.50
N ASP A 243 13.30 -2.48 -2.34
CA ASP A 243 12.51 -3.39 -1.51
C ASP A 243 11.01 -3.48 -1.89
N TYR A 244 10.62 -2.98 -3.08
CA TYR A 244 9.29 -3.16 -3.65
C TYR A 244 9.03 -4.60 -4.05
N SER A 245 7.78 -5.04 -3.97
CA SER A 245 7.37 -6.40 -4.36
C SER A 245 6.40 -6.37 -5.52
N MET A 246 6.44 -7.37 -6.39
CA MET A 246 5.28 -7.74 -7.21
C MET A 246 4.39 -8.62 -6.35
N LEU A 247 3.22 -8.10 -6.00
CA LEU A 247 2.16 -8.91 -5.43
C LEU A 247 1.42 -9.60 -6.56
N ILE A 248 1.19 -10.91 -6.48
CA ILE A 248 0.46 -11.71 -7.47
C ILE A 248 -0.70 -12.43 -6.77
N GLY A 249 -1.89 -12.32 -7.36
CA GLY A 249 -3.10 -12.99 -6.92
C GLY A 249 -3.60 -13.92 -8.01
N VAL A 250 -3.81 -15.19 -7.66
CA VAL A 250 -4.47 -16.18 -8.51
C VAL A 250 -5.87 -16.41 -7.96
N PHE A 251 -6.85 -16.34 -8.84
CA PHE A 251 -8.28 -16.40 -8.53
C PHE A 251 -8.91 -17.56 -9.28
N ALA A 252 -9.93 -18.19 -8.70
CA ALA A 252 -10.63 -19.33 -9.29
C ALA A 252 -11.98 -18.90 -9.89
N GLY A 253 -12.42 -19.54 -10.97
CA GLY A 253 -13.77 -19.37 -11.50
C GLY A 253 -13.90 -18.29 -12.58
N ASP A 254 -15.12 -17.84 -12.87
CA ASP A 254 -15.48 -17.02 -14.03
C ASP A 254 -15.32 -15.51 -13.75
N ARG A 255 -14.81 -14.73 -14.71
CA ARG A 255 -14.34 -13.32 -14.55
C ARG A 255 -15.35 -12.38 -13.86
N LYS A 256 -16.64 -12.71 -13.92
CA LYS A 256 -17.76 -11.88 -13.45
C LYS A 256 -17.74 -11.58 -11.95
N ASN A 257 -17.02 -12.36 -11.13
CA ASN A 257 -17.01 -12.19 -9.67
C ASN A 257 -15.86 -11.34 -9.12
N TYR A 258 -14.91 -10.91 -9.96
CA TYR A 258 -13.74 -10.17 -9.51
C TYR A 258 -13.72 -8.76 -10.13
N GLN A 259 -14.37 -7.81 -9.47
CA GLN A 259 -14.14 -6.38 -9.73
C GLN A 259 -12.76 -6.02 -9.19
N ILE A 260 -11.68 -6.19 -9.97
CA ILE A 260 -10.33 -5.80 -9.55
C ILE A 260 -10.08 -4.37 -10.02
N PRO A 261 -9.92 -3.37 -9.13
CA PRO A 261 -10.11 -1.96 -9.52
C PRO A 261 -8.99 -1.32 -10.35
N VAL A 262 -7.86 -2.01 -10.64
CA VAL A 262 -6.71 -1.31 -11.25
C VAL A 262 -5.94 -2.12 -12.28
N ILE A 263 -5.89 -3.45 -12.18
CA ILE A 263 -4.98 -4.24 -13.02
C ILE A 263 -5.75 -5.38 -13.66
N GLN A 264 -5.63 -5.46 -14.99
CA GLN A 264 -6.29 -6.44 -15.84
C GLN A 264 -6.18 -7.83 -15.22
N SER A 265 -7.33 -8.43 -14.90
CA SER A 265 -7.39 -9.86 -14.65
C SER A 265 -7.14 -10.58 -15.96
N ILE A 266 -5.99 -11.23 -16.08
CA ILE A 266 -5.61 -12.00 -17.26
C ILE A 266 -6.03 -13.45 -17.01
N GLN A 267 -6.80 -14.02 -17.92
CA GLN A 267 -7.14 -15.44 -17.86
C GLN A 267 -5.89 -16.27 -18.18
N ILE A 268 -5.51 -17.17 -17.29
CA ILE A 268 -4.30 -18.02 -17.43
C ILE A 268 -4.62 -19.50 -17.65
N SER A 269 -5.87 -19.91 -17.39
CA SER A 269 -6.41 -21.22 -17.73
C SER A 269 -7.94 -21.14 -17.85
N GLU A 270 -8.60 -22.24 -18.17
CA GLU A 270 -10.08 -22.32 -18.18
C GLU A 270 -10.72 -21.92 -16.84
N THR A 271 -10.00 -22.08 -15.73
CA THR A 271 -10.55 -21.92 -14.37
C THR A 271 -9.79 -20.92 -13.50
N GLU A 272 -8.70 -20.32 -14.00
CA GLU A 272 -7.86 -19.41 -13.22
C GLU A 272 -7.61 -18.08 -13.94
N TYR A 273 -7.65 -17.01 -13.13
CA TYR A 273 -7.28 -15.65 -13.51
C TYR A 273 -6.14 -15.17 -12.63
N ILE A 274 -5.29 -14.32 -13.19
CA ILE A 274 -4.19 -13.68 -12.48
C ILE A 274 -4.38 -12.16 -12.47
N SER A 275 -4.05 -11.54 -11.35
CA SER A 275 -3.80 -10.11 -11.24
C SER A 275 -2.51 -9.88 -10.47
N PHE A 276 -1.84 -8.77 -10.70
CA PHE A 276 -0.56 -8.47 -10.06
C PHE A 276 -0.36 -6.97 -9.93
N ALA A 277 0.38 -6.50 -8.93
CA ALA A 277 0.66 -5.09 -8.69
C ALA A 277 2.04 -4.91 -8.04
N ILE A 278 2.74 -3.82 -8.34
CA ILE A 278 3.93 -3.40 -7.61
C ILE A 278 3.51 -2.63 -6.36
N ILE A 279 3.94 -3.11 -5.18
CA ILE A 279 3.59 -2.57 -3.87
C ILE A 279 4.84 -2.18 -3.06
N ASP A 280 4.61 -1.47 -1.95
CA ASP A 280 5.65 -1.08 -0.97
C ASP A 280 6.84 -0.29 -1.57
N ILE A 281 6.53 0.65 -2.47
CA ILE A 281 7.55 1.42 -3.20
C ILE A 281 8.27 2.49 -2.36
N LEU A 282 7.78 2.85 -1.17
CA LEU A 282 8.28 4.00 -0.41
C LEU A 282 9.57 3.73 0.40
N THR A 283 10.29 2.66 0.11
CA THR A 283 11.58 2.38 0.76
C THR A 283 12.74 2.94 -0.04
N VAL A 284 13.44 3.96 0.49
CA VAL A 284 14.66 4.50 -0.12
C VAL A 284 15.92 3.73 0.28
N TYR A 285 16.87 3.68 -0.66
CA TYR A 285 18.25 3.32 -0.38
C TYR A 285 18.94 4.35 0.54
N THR A 286 19.13 4.02 1.82
CA THR A 286 19.97 4.81 2.73
C THR A 286 21.22 4.02 3.11
N ARG A 287 22.41 4.64 3.03
CA ARG A 287 23.71 4.03 3.39
C ARG A 287 23.77 3.47 4.82
N ARG A 288 22.85 3.90 5.70
CA ARG A 288 22.75 3.45 7.10
C ARG A 288 22.17 2.04 7.26
N LYS A 289 21.35 1.56 6.32
CA LYS A 289 20.91 0.14 6.24
C LYS A 289 22.04 -0.79 5.76
N THR A 290 23.04 -0.24 5.07
CA THR A 290 24.19 -0.99 4.59
C THR A 290 25.06 -1.46 5.76
N LEU A 291 25.24 -0.64 6.80
CA LEU A 291 26.02 -1.02 7.99
C LEU A 291 25.31 -2.09 8.85
N GLU A 292 24.00 -1.95 9.07
CA GLU A 292 23.20 -2.92 9.85
C GLU A 292 23.10 -4.29 9.18
N ARG A 293 23.20 -4.35 7.84
CA ARG A 293 23.27 -5.62 7.09
C ARG A 293 24.70 -6.14 6.92
N PHE A 294 25.73 -5.28 7.01
CA PHE A 294 27.17 -5.62 7.01
C PHE A 294 27.58 -6.52 8.18
N PHE A 295 26.98 -6.32 9.35
CA PHE A 295 27.29 -7.15 10.52
C PHE A 295 26.65 -8.55 10.49
N LYS A 296 25.65 -8.78 9.62
CA LYS A 296 25.14 -10.14 9.32
C LYS A 296 25.82 -10.77 8.10
N GLN A 297 26.83 -10.11 7.54
CA GLN A 297 27.34 -10.29 6.17
C GLN A 297 28.68 -11.02 6.08
N PHE A 298 29.22 -11.55 7.17
CA PHE A 298 30.52 -12.22 7.17
C PHE A 298 30.50 -13.70 6.74
N THR A 299 29.38 -14.24 6.23
CA THR A 299 29.24 -15.69 5.98
C THR A 299 28.64 -16.16 4.65
N SER A 300 28.21 -15.33 3.68
CA SER A 300 27.71 -15.88 2.39
C SER A 300 27.73 -14.92 1.18
N ASP A 301 27.87 -15.53 0.00
CA ASP A 301 28.07 -14.98 -1.35
C ASP A 301 27.35 -13.68 -1.73
N LEU A 302 28.14 -12.76 -2.32
CA LEU A 302 27.78 -11.37 -2.66
C LEU A 302 26.71 -11.21 -3.75
N LYS A 303 26.31 -12.28 -4.45
CA LYS A 303 25.31 -12.23 -5.53
C LYS A 303 23.85 -12.33 -5.04
N GLN A 304 23.60 -12.61 -3.76
CA GLN A 304 22.25 -12.88 -3.23
C GLN A 304 21.62 -11.73 -2.40
N ILE A 305 22.17 -10.51 -2.46
CA ILE A 305 21.88 -9.46 -1.47
C ILE A 305 20.73 -8.52 -1.90
N SER A 306 19.73 -8.29 -1.02
CA SER A 306 18.61 -7.33 -1.27
C SER A 306 19.01 -5.84 -1.13
N ALA A 307 20.21 -5.54 -0.62
CA ALA A 307 20.76 -4.19 -0.45
C ALA A 307 21.75 -3.78 -1.56
N GLN A 308 21.35 -3.98 -2.82
CA GLN A 308 22.13 -3.57 -3.98
C GLN A 308 21.73 -2.14 -4.40
N LYS A 309 22.58 -1.47 -5.21
CA LYS A 309 22.23 -0.17 -5.81
C LYS A 309 20.85 -0.29 -6.51
N PRO A 310 20.00 0.76 -6.53
CA PRO A 310 18.68 0.73 -7.16
C PRO A 310 18.65 0.05 -8.54
N GLN A 311 19.67 0.31 -9.36
CA GLN A 311 19.83 -0.29 -10.70
C GLN A 311 19.91 -1.82 -10.65
N VAL A 312 20.75 -2.36 -9.76
CA VAL A 312 20.96 -3.81 -9.65
C VAL A 312 19.75 -4.49 -9.04
N TYR A 313 19.09 -3.85 -8.07
CA TYR A 313 17.83 -4.35 -7.53
C TYR A 313 16.76 -4.41 -8.63
N GLY A 314 16.61 -3.32 -9.39
CA GLY A 314 15.64 -3.21 -10.47
C GLY A 314 15.84 -4.28 -11.55
N GLN A 315 17.07 -4.44 -12.04
CA GLN A 315 17.41 -5.48 -13.02
C GLN A 315 17.07 -6.89 -12.51
N ARG A 316 17.49 -7.22 -11.29
CA ARG A 316 17.19 -8.53 -10.68
C ARG A 316 15.68 -8.77 -10.53
N PHE A 317 14.96 -7.75 -10.10
CA PHE A 317 13.51 -7.81 -9.95
C PHE A 317 12.81 -8.04 -11.30
N GLU A 318 13.17 -7.24 -12.30
CA GLU A 318 12.66 -7.34 -13.66
C GLU A 318 12.92 -8.72 -14.27
N GLU A 319 14.16 -9.20 -14.22
CA GLU A 319 14.54 -10.54 -14.69
C GLU A 319 13.77 -11.66 -14.00
N ARG A 320 13.49 -11.52 -12.69
CA ARG A 320 12.66 -12.50 -11.99
C ARG A 320 11.23 -12.45 -12.52
N MET A 321 10.63 -11.28 -12.65
CA MET A 321 9.23 -11.15 -13.08
C MET A 321 9.06 -11.67 -14.51
N LEU A 322 9.96 -11.31 -15.44
CA LEU A 322 9.96 -11.83 -16.81
C LEU A 322 10.08 -13.37 -16.86
N ARG A 323 10.81 -13.98 -15.91
CA ARG A 323 10.91 -15.44 -15.77
C ARG A 323 9.65 -16.08 -15.19
N VAL A 324 9.01 -15.42 -14.23
CA VAL A 324 7.75 -15.88 -13.61
C VAL A 324 6.63 -15.88 -14.65
N PHE A 325 6.57 -14.85 -15.47
CA PHE A 325 5.62 -14.71 -16.57
C PHE A 325 6.16 -15.23 -17.90
N ALA A 326 7.10 -16.19 -17.89
CA ALA A 326 7.83 -16.64 -19.09
C ALA A 326 7.06 -17.53 -20.07
N LYS A 327 5.85 -17.98 -19.71
CA LYS A 327 5.08 -18.92 -20.52
C LYS A 327 4.08 -18.20 -21.40
#